data_AF-A0A957W8J0-F1
#
_entry.id   AF-A0A957W8J0-F1
#
_cell.length_a   1.000
_cell.length_b   1.000
_cell.length_c   1.000
_cell.angle_alpha   90.00
_cell.angle_beta   90.00
_cell.angle_gamma   90.00
#
_symmetry.space_group_name_H-M   'P 1'
#
loop_
_entity.id
_entity.type
_entity.pdbx_description
1 polymer ?
#
loop_
_entity_poly.entity_id
_entity_poly.type
_entity_poly.pdbx_seq_one_letter_code
_entity_poly.pdbx_strand_id
1 'polypeptide(L)'
;MSDQTHLQTLITNRTRRLQKLKEQQAQTGLNTDPAVLIEIEDLEAELKTLQRELAAFESQPKEQVRPQAGQAADFVDADQTGLPRIEVKLEEAQMKLTTLENRSQTEPQQVQIQLPPAGLNNFDPSQMTLLQRLYPDEQQVMVEREFGGGFGGTRVFLVRPIDRRGRHLARQIVKIGPTSSLKREQRNYLDYVKKSHPFVAAEVARFAEWQGVGGIIYNFVGDGRLGQTRTLEEVFLDEQISADAINQTLTELLDKALGEQWYHQTEPHICFFDAEYGPHLVELLRVRVRSASQDGLWPVEQTPDLVDGYRYLSADAIPAELSTIEPETPVQIEGLVITKVKPDLLKLQHPTRPGIVVKVETPEATNFTVDQAVTLRGEVLYTRPARLAQIMTTAFANFTEVGVAPQAETLTWNGHTYPNPLHLYPTILSQTLDGQKSLVHGDLHLRNILVDESGHGWLIDFALVKERHNL
;
A
#
# COMPACT_ATOMS: atom_id res chain seq x y z
N MET A 1 40.47 5.19 1.47
CA MET A 1 39.57 4.91 2.60
C MET A 1 38.85 3.62 2.26
N SER A 2 38.69 2.66 3.18
CA SER A 2 37.90 1.47 2.86
C SER A 2 36.43 1.87 2.63
N ASP A 3 35.72 1.17 1.76
CA ASP A 3 34.29 1.42 1.49
C ASP A 3 33.46 1.41 2.79
N GLN A 4 33.87 0.60 3.76
CA GLN A 4 33.31 0.58 5.12
C GLN A 4 33.50 1.92 5.86
N THR A 5 34.68 2.54 5.75
CA THR A 5 34.96 3.84 6.40
C THR A 5 34.14 4.96 5.76
N HIS A 6 33.90 4.87 4.45
CA HIS A 6 33.04 5.81 3.72
C HIS A 6 31.57 5.68 4.15
N LEU A 7 31.05 4.45 4.22
CA LEU A 7 29.68 4.16 4.70
C LEU A 7 29.46 4.65 6.14
N GLN A 8 30.39 4.40 7.05
CA GLN A 8 30.31 4.89 8.43
C GLN A 8 30.28 6.42 8.52
N THR A 9 31.03 7.10 7.65
CA THR A 9 31.04 8.57 7.57
C THR A 9 29.70 9.11 7.05
N LEU A 10 29.13 8.48 6.03
CA LEU A 10 27.80 8.80 5.50
C LEU A 10 26.72 8.62 6.56
N ILE A 11 26.67 7.47 7.25
CA ILE A 11 25.72 7.21 8.32
C ILE A 11 25.83 8.27 9.41
N THR A 12 27.05 8.64 9.82
CA THR A 12 27.27 9.65 10.86
C THR A 12 26.73 11.03 10.42
N ASN A 13 26.98 11.44 9.19
CA ASN A 13 26.51 12.73 8.67
C ASN A 13 24.99 12.78 8.53
N ARG A 14 24.38 11.71 8.02
CA ARG A 14 22.93 11.61 7.87
C ARG A 14 22.21 11.56 9.22
N THR A 15 22.76 10.83 10.20
CA THR A 15 22.23 10.78 11.57
C THR A 15 22.24 12.17 12.22
N ARG A 16 23.33 12.93 12.05
CA ARG A 16 23.41 14.32 12.56
C ARG A 16 22.38 15.25 11.91
N ARG A 17 22.14 15.10 10.60
CA ARG A 17 21.11 15.89 9.90
C ARG A 17 19.71 15.54 10.38
N LEU A 18 19.41 14.24 10.50
CA LEU A 18 18.13 13.74 11.00
C LEU A 18 17.83 14.28 12.41
N GLN A 19 18.82 14.26 13.31
CA GLN A 19 18.65 14.77 14.67
C GLN A 19 18.31 16.27 14.69
N LYS A 20 18.98 17.09 13.87
CA LYS A 20 18.66 18.52 13.76
C LYS A 20 17.25 18.78 13.24
N LEU A 21 16.77 17.99 12.28
CA LEU A 21 15.41 18.14 11.75
C LEU A 21 14.35 17.71 12.78
N LYS A 22 14.61 16.65 13.55
CA LYS A 22 13.73 16.23 14.65
C LYS A 22 13.68 17.28 15.77
N GLU A 23 14.79 17.94 16.08
CA GLU A 23 14.82 19.08 17.00
C GLU A 23 13.99 20.26 16.46
N GLN A 24 14.11 20.56 15.16
CA GLN A 24 13.30 21.60 14.49
C GLN A 24 11.80 21.26 14.52
N GLN A 25 11.44 20.00 14.27
CA GLN A 25 10.06 19.50 14.38
C GLN A 25 9.55 19.61 15.82
N ALA A 26 10.36 19.24 16.82
CA ALA A 26 9.98 19.34 18.22
C ALA A 26 9.76 20.79 18.68
N GLN A 27 10.51 21.75 18.13
CA GLN A 27 10.35 23.17 18.43
C GLN A 27 9.11 23.80 17.79
N THR A 28 8.77 23.38 16.57
CA THR A 28 7.68 23.99 15.78
C THR A 28 6.35 23.25 15.88
N GLY A 29 6.37 22.00 16.35
CA GLY A 29 5.18 21.20 16.63
C GLY A 29 4.29 21.04 15.40
N LEU A 30 3.01 21.40 15.54
CA LEU A 30 2.03 21.31 14.44
C LEU A 30 2.29 22.30 13.29
N ASN A 31 3.15 23.31 13.50
CA ASN A 31 3.53 24.27 12.48
C ASN A 31 4.85 23.90 11.77
N THR A 32 5.32 22.66 11.93
CA THR A 32 6.51 22.18 11.22
C THR A 32 6.25 22.23 9.71
N ASP A 33 7.16 22.87 8.97
CA ASP A 33 7.11 22.90 7.50
C ASP A 33 7.03 21.46 6.95
N PRO A 34 6.03 21.12 6.11
CA PRO A 34 5.91 19.80 5.50
C PRO A 34 7.19 19.29 4.82
N ALA A 35 8.02 20.19 4.26
CA ALA A 35 9.31 19.81 3.68
C ALA A 35 10.29 19.21 4.71
N VAL A 36 10.24 19.67 5.96
CA VAL A 36 11.06 19.14 7.06
C VAL A 36 10.58 17.74 7.46
N LEU A 37 9.27 17.50 7.46
CA LEU A 37 8.71 16.17 7.76
C LEU A 37 9.09 15.15 6.69
N ILE A 38 9.05 15.56 5.41
CA ILE A 38 9.47 14.73 4.28
C ILE A 38 10.97 14.43 4.36
N GLU A 39 11.80 15.44 4.63
CA GLU A 39 13.25 15.24 4.76
C GLU A 39 13.62 14.30 5.93
N ILE A 40 12.86 14.33 7.04
CA ILE A 40 12.99 13.38 8.15
C ILE A 40 12.71 11.95 7.67
N GLU A 41 11.60 11.74 6.97
CA GLU A 41 11.19 10.41 6.47
C GLU A 41 12.22 9.86 5.47
N ASP A 42 12.70 10.69 4.54
CA ASP A 42 13.72 10.32 3.56
C ASP A 42 15.05 9.93 4.23
N LEU A 43 15.50 10.71 5.22
CA LEU A 43 16.75 10.43 5.94
C LEU A 43 16.65 9.16 6.80
N GLU A 44 15.49 8.86 7.37
CA GLU A 44 15.26 7.60 8.09
C GLU A 44 15.34 6.39 7.15
N ALA A 45 14.74 6.50 5.95
CA ALA A 45 14.83 5.46 4.93
C ALA A 45 16.26 5.28 4.40
N GLU A 46 16.98 6.37 4.13
CA GLU A 46 18.37 6.35 3.68
C GLU A 46 19.28 5.71 4.74
N LEU A 47 19.14 6.11 6.02
CA LEU A 47 19.92 5.53 7.13
C LEU A 47 19.67 4.03 7.30
N LYS A 48 18.42 3.59 7.17
CA LYS A 48 18.07 2.16 7.23
C LYS A 48 18.75 1.37 6.12
N THR A 49 18.89 1.96 4.93
CA THR A 49 19.56 1.33 3.79
C THR A 49 21.07 1.26 4.01
N LEU A 50 21.70 2.37 4.39
CA LEU A 50 23.13 2.43 4.69
C LEU A 50 23.54 1.49 5.83
N GLN A 51 22.69 1.35 6.86
CA GLN A 51 22.94 0.41 7.96
C GLN A 51 22.87 -1.06 7.53
N ARG A 52 21.96 -1.41 6.59
CA ARG A 52 21.91 -2.76 6.01
C ARG A 52 23.14 -3.06 5.17
N GLU A 53 23.59 -2.10 4.38
CA GLU A 53 24.81 -2.24 3.58
C GLU A 53 26.05 -2.42 4.47
N LEU A 54 26.16 -1.64 5.55
CA LEU A 54 27.25 -1.81 6.52
C LEU A 54 27.23 -3.19 7.18
N ALA A 55 26.05 -3.69 7.58
CA ALA A 55 25.91 -5.04 8.14
C ALA A 55 26.24 -6.16 7.14
N ALA A 56 25.94 -5.96 5.84
CA ALA A 56 26.32 -6.88 4.78
C ALA A 56 27.85 -6.92 4.57
N PHE A 57 28.53 -5.78 4.71
CA PHE A 57 30.00 -5.72 4.69
C PHE A 57 30.66 -6.39 5.90
N GLU A 58 30.06 -6.27 7.10
CA GLU A 58 30.59 -6.88 8.33
C GLU A 58 30.38 -8.40 8.40
N SER A 59 29.42 -8.93 7.62
CA SER A 59 29.09 -10.36 7.58
C SER A 59 29.83 -11.16 6.50
N GLN A 60 30.66 -10.54 5.67
CA GLN A 60 31.50 -11.27 4.73
C GLN A 60 32.65 -12.00 5.47
N PRO A 61 32.77 -13.34 5.35
CA PRO A 61 33.87 -14.08 5.95
C PRO A 61 35.17 -13.66 5.27
N LYS A 62 36.16 -13.21 6.06
CA LYS A 62 37.53 -12.97 5.57
C LYS A 62 38.05 -14.25 4.92
N GLU A 63 38.16 -14.26 3.60
CA GLU A 63 38.68 -15.38 2.82
C GLU A 63 40.03 -15.84 3.38
N GLN A 64 40.03 -17.02 4.00
CA GLN A 64 41.24 -17.74 4.34
C GLN A 64 41.80 -18.38 3.07
N VAL A 65 42.92 -17.83 2.63
CA VAL A 65 43.83 -18.41 1.64
C VAL A 65 44.14 -19.87 1.99
N ARG A 66 43.83 -20.84 1.10
CA ARG A 66 44.48 -22.16 1.11
C ARG A 66 44.71 -22.73 -0.31
N PRO A 67 45.77 -23.56 -0.48
CA PRO A 67 46.50 -23.72 -1.74
C PRO A 67 46.08 -24.93 -2.58
N GLN A 68 46.52 -24.92 -3.84
CA GLN A 68 46.37 -25.97 -4.86
C GLN A 68 47.24 -27.22 -4.60
N ALA A 69 46.65 -28.40 -4.85
CA ALA A 69 47.23 -29.66 -5.33
C ALA A 69 46.05 -30.66 -5.45
N GLY A 70 45.90 -31.61 -6.38
CA GLY A 70 46.73 -32.17 -7.43
C GLY A 70 46.28 -33.62 -7.66
N GLN A 71 46.12 -34.01 -8.93
CA GLN A 71 46.27 -35.36 -9.52
C GLN A 71 45.26 -36.51 -9.28
N ALA A 72 44.65 -36.93 -10.41
CA ALA A 72 44.64 -38.26 -11.07
C ALA A 72 44.29 -39.55 -10.29
N ALA A 73 43.39 -40.37 -10.86
CA ALA A 73 43.67 -41.71 -11.40
C ALA A 73 42.40 -42.43 -11.91
N ASP A 74 42.61 -43.26 -12.95
CA ASP A 74 41.70 -44.16 -13.68
C ASP A 74 41.00 -45.24 -12.84
N PHE A 75 39.94 -45.89 -13.37
CA PHE A 75 39.83 -47.36 -13.54
C PHE A 75 38.45 -47.81 -14.14
N VAL A 76 38.53 -48.40 -15.35
CA VAL A 76 37.92 -49.65 -15.89
C VAL A 76 36.46 -50.07 -15.57
N ASP A 77 35.62 -49.98 -16.60
CA ASP A 77 34.81 -51.01 -17.33
C ASP A 77 34.19 -52.25 -16.61
N ALA A 78 32.87 -52.46 -16.85
CA ALA A 78 32.22 -53.78 -16.97
C ALA A 78 30.71 -53.67 -17.35
N ASP A 79 30.45 -53.86 -18.64
CA ASP A 79 29.51 -54.82 -19.26
C ASP A 79 27.99 -54.88 -18.96
N GLN A 80 27.24 -54.57 -20.03
CA GLN A 80 26.14 -55.33 -20.68
C GLN A 80 24.86 -55.78 -19.95
N THR A 81 23.72 -55.34 -20.50
CA THR A 81 22.57 -56.12 -21.06
C THR A 81 21.39 -55.15 -21.26
N GLY A 82 20.58 -55.08 -22.31
CA GLY A 82 20.43 -55.74 -23.61
C GLY A 82 19.14 -55.22 -24.29
N LEU A 83 19.16 -55.11 -25.63
CA LEU A 83 18.03 -54.98 -26.58
C LEU A 83 17.38 -53.57 -26.81
N PRO A 84 16.74 -53.31 -27.97
CA PRO A 84 17.31 -53.20 -29.31
C PRO A 84 17.01 -51.84 -30.00
N ARG A 85 17.80 -51.56 -31.04
CA ARG A 85 17.74 -50.40 -31.95
C ARG A 85 16.37 -50.18 -32.62
N ILE A 86 15.96 -48.91 -32.68
CA ILE A 86 15.13 -48.36 -33.78
C ILE A 86 15.90 -47.18 -34.36
N GLU A 87 16.63 -47.43 -35.46
CA GLU A 87 17.16 -46.39 -36.35
C GLU A 87 16.02 -45.89 -37.23
N VAL A 88 15.51 -44.69 -36.97
CA VAL A 88 14.74 -43.92 -37.94
C VAL A 88 15.15 -42.45 -37.89
N LYS A 89 15.88 -42.04 -38.93
CA LYS A 89 16.03 -40.66 -39.46
C LYS A 89 16.63 -39.59 -38.54
N LEU A 90 17.95 -39.66 -38.32
CA LEU A 90 18.73 -38.60 -37.65
C LEU A 90 19.08 -37.39 -38.55
N GLU A 91 18.99 -37.52 -39.88
CA GLU A 91 19.47 -36.47 -40.80
C GLU A 91 18.44 -35.34 -41.08
N GLU A 92 17.12 -35.60 -40.98
CA GLU A 92 16.10 -34.54 -41.11
C GLU A 92 15.93 -33.70 -39.82
N ALA A 93 16.34 -34.23 -38.67
CA ALA A 93 16.34 -33.52 -37.39
C ALA A 93 17.55 -32.57 -37.25
N GLN A 94 18.71 -32.96 -37.78
CA GLN A 94 19.94 -32.16 -37.69
C GLN A 94 19.90 -30.91 -38.60
N MET A 95 19.17 -30.95 -39.71
CA MET A 95 19.00 -29.78 -40.61
C MET A 95 17.93 -28.79 -40.10
N LYS A 96 16.94 -29.26 -39.32
CA LYS A 96 15.97 -28.38 -38.64
C LYS A 96 16.53 -27.73 -37.37
N LEU A 97 17.41 -28.42 -36.63
CA LEU A 97 18.10 -27.81 -35.47
C LEU A 97 19.03 -26.67 -35.90
N THR A 98 19.81 -26.83 -36.97
CA THR A 98 20.70 -25.76 -37.45
C THR A 98 19.96 -24.53 -38.01
N THR A 99 18.71 -24.70 -38.48
CA THR A 99 17.89 -23.57 -38.95
C THR A 99 17.09 -22.89 -37.82
N LEU A 100 16.88 -23.59 -36.69
CA LEU A 100 16.24 -23.03 -35.47
C LEU A 100 17.26 -22.42 -34.50
N GLU A 101 18.47 -22.97 -34.42
CA GLU A 101 19.55 -22.46 -33.55
C GLU A 101 20.14 -21.12 -34.06
N ASN A 102 20.05 -20.84 -35.37
CA ASN A 102 20.46 -19.56 -35.95
C ASN A 102 19.42 -18.43 -35.83
N ARG A 103 18.24 -18.68 -35.23
CA ARG A 103 17.24 -17.63 -34.93
C ARG A 103 17.20 -17.21 -33.45
N SER A 104 18.06 -17.79 -32.60
CA SER A 104 18.02 -17.56 -31.15
C SER A 104 19.38 -17.16 -30.55
N GLN A 105 20.27 -16.57 -31.35
CA GLN A 105 21.54 -15.97 -30.88
C GLN A 105 21.57 -14.43 -30.96
N THR A 106 20.42 -13.78 -30.92
CA THR A 106 20.39 -12.42 -30.37
C THR A 106 20.19 -12.56 -28.88
N GLU A 107 21.20 -12.21 -28.08
CA GLU A 107 21.00 -11.91 -26.66
C GLU A 107 19.71 -11.08 -26.52
N PRO A 108 18.82 -11.35 -25.54
CA PRO A 108 17.62 -10.56 -25.36
C PRO A 108 18.05 -9.10 -25.20
N GLN A 109 17.84 -8.32 -26.25
CA GLN A 109 18.27 -6.95 -26.31
C GLN A 109 17.56 -6.22 -25.18
N GLN A 110 18.35 -5.75 -24.19
CA GLN A 110 17.79 -5.14 -23.01
C GLN A 110 17.03 -3.88 -23.41
N VAL A 111 15.76 -3.80 -22.99
CA VAL A 111 14.86 -2.69 -23.30
C VAL A 111 15.49 -1.39 -22.79
N GLN A 112 15.66 -0.43 -23.68
CA GLN A 112 16.25 0.87 -23.33
C GLN A 112 15.21 1.73 -22.62
N ILE A 113 15.53 2.26 -21.44
CA ILE A 113 14.67 3.21 -20.73
C ILE A 113 15.22 4.61 -20.95
N GLN A 114 14.43 5.48 -21.59
CA GLN A 114 14.76 6.89 -21.78
C GLN A 114 13.98 7.75 -20.79
N LEU A 115 14.69 8.44 -19.91
CA LEU A 115 14.13 9.43 -19.00
C LEU A 115 14.11 10.82 -19.68
N PRO A 116 13.18 11.71 -19.30
CA PRO A 116 13.12 13.06 -19.84
C PRO A 116 14.29 13.92 -19.30
N PRO A 117 14.73 14.96 -20.03
CA PRO A 117 15.92 15.74 -19.69
C PRO A 117 15.81 16.56 -18.39
N ALA A 118 14.59 16.80 -17.90
CA ALA A 118 14.33 17.57 -16.69
C ALA A 118 13.37 16.81 -15.77
N GLY A 119 13.78 16.60 -14.51
CA GLY A 119 12.84 16.39 -13.40
C GLY A 119 12.52 14.96 -12.95
N LEU A 120 13.03 13.89 -13.58
CA LEU A 120 12.78 12.50 -13.14
C LEU A 120 14.03 11.79 -12.58
N ASN A 121 14.85 12.51 -11.82
CA ASN A 121 16.19 12.05 -11.38
C ASN A 121 16.20 10.90 -10.34
N ASN A 122 15.04 10.37 -9.94
CA ASN A 122 14.90 9.42 -8.82
C ASN A 122 14.43 8.02 -9.24
N PHE A 123 14.63 7.59 -10.48
CA PHE A 123 14.44 6.17 -10.81
C PHE A 123 15.59 5.34 -10.24
N ASP A 124 15.31 4.52 -9.23
CA ASP A 124 16.27 3.56 -8.72
C ASP A 124 16.45 2.36 -9.69
N PRO A 125 17.53 1.57 -9.57
CA PRO A 125 17.77 0.42 -10.43
C PRO A 125 16.67 -0.65 -10.43
N SER A 126 15.92 -0.78 -9.33
CA SER A 126 14.81 -1.72 -9.22
C SER A 126 13.62 -1.24 -10.06
N GLN A 127 13.33 0.05 -10.08
CA GLN A 127 12.30 0.65 -10.92
C GLN A 127 12.65 0.54 -12.42
N MET A 128 13.92 0.72 -12.78
CA MET A 128 14.38 0.48 -14.16
C MET A 128 14.18 -0.96 -14.59
N THR A 129 14.59 -1.91 -13.74
CA THR A 129 14.41 -3.35 -14.01
C THR A 129 12.94 -3.71 -14.13
N LEU A 130 12.09 -3.10 -13.29
CA LEU A 130 10.64 -3.29 -13.34
C LEU A 130 10.04 -2.80 -14.66
N LEU A 131 10.44 -1.62 -15.15
CA LEU A 131 9.98 -1.11 -16.46
C LEU A 131 10.38 -2.05 -17.60
N GLN A 132 11.61 -2.58 -17.59
CA GLN A 132 12.05 -3.56 -18.59
C GLN A 132 11.20 -4.84 -18.56
N ARG A 133 10.77 -5.27 -17.36
CA ARG A 133 9.87 -6.43 -17.20
C ARG A 133 8.44 -6.15 -17.64
N LEU A 134 7.98 -4.92 -17.52
CA LEU A 134 6.67 -4.49 -18.01
C LEU A 134 6.63 -4.45 -19.56
N TYR A 135 7.76 -4.21 -20.21
CA TYR A 135 7.86 -4.05 -21.66
C TYR A 135 8.89 -5.00 -22.30
N PRO A 136 8.73 -6.34 -22.19
CA PRO A 136 9.75 -7.29 -22.66
C PRO A 136 9.86 -7.40 -24.19
N ASP A 137 8.84 -6.94 -24.92
CA ASP A 137 8.75 -7.10 -26.38
C ASP A 137 9.21 -5.84 -27.13
N GLU A 138 9.36 -4.73 -26.41
CA GLU A 138 9.68 -3.41 -26.89
C GLU A 138 11.19 -3.20 -27.00
N GLN A 139 11.60 -2.30 -27.90
CA GLN A 139 13.00 -1.89 -28.01
C GLN A 139 13.36 -0.85 -26.94
N GLN A 140 12.43 0.07 -26.71
CA GLN A 140 12.66 1.22 -25.86
C GLN A 140 11.35 1.68 -25.22
N VAL A 141 11.45 2.21 -24.00
CA VAL A 141 10.36 2.89 -23.30
C VAL A 141 10.82 4.31 -22.98
N MET A 142 10.12 5.30 -23.52
CA MET A 142 10.36 6.70 -23.21
C MET A 142 9.40 7.12 -22.10
N VAL A 143 9.95 7.51 -20.94
CA VAL A 143 9.18 8.13 -19.86
C VAL A 143 9.03 9.61 -20.23
N GLU A 144 7.80 10.05 -20.48
CA GLU A 144 7.53 11.42 -20.92
C GLU A 144 7.29 12.34 -19.72
N ARG A 145 6.61 11.84 -18.68
CA ARG A 145 6.16 12.64 -17.55
C ARG A 145 5.86 11.78 -16.32
N GLU A 146 6.00 12.34 -15.13
CA GLU A 146 5.40 11.83 -13.89
C GLU A 146 4.18 12.68 -13.51
N PHE A 147 3.10 12.01 -13.11
CA PHE A 147 1.96 12.61 -12.44
C PHE A 147 2.26 12.60 -10.94
N GLY A 148 1.88 13.69 -10.24
CA GLY A 148 2.18 13.86 -8.81
C GLY A 148 1.86 12.63 -7.96
N GLY A 149 2.67 12.40 -6.93
CA GLY A 149 2.61 11.18 -6.10
C GLY A 149 1.30 11.01 -5.33
N GLY A 150 0.79 9.78 -5.33
CA GLY A 150 -0.29 9.35 -4.45
C GLY A 150 0.22 9.13 -3.02
N PHE A 151 -0.68 9.24 -2.03
CA PHE A 151 -0.36 8.93 -0.65
C PHE A 151 0.08 7.45 -0.54
N GLY A 152 1.34 7.20 -0.14
CA GLY A 152 1.84 5.82 0.08
C GLY A 152 3.01 5.37 -0.80
N GLY A 153 3.83 6.30 -1.30
CA GLY A 153 5.09 5.96 -1.99
C GLY A 153 4.90 5.34 -3.38
N THR A 154 3.76 5.61 -4.01
CA THR A 154 3.43 5.13 -5.36
C THR A 154 3.51 6.28 -6.35
N ARG A 155 4.11 6.02 -7.51
CA ARG A 155 4.39 7.00 -8.57
C ARG A 155 3.67 6.59 -9.85
N VAL A 156 3.19 7.57 -10.60
CA VAL A 156 2.41 7.36 -11.83
C VAL A 156 3.10 8.08 -12.97
N PHE A 157 3.31 7.42 -14.11
CA PHE A 157 4.09 7.94 -15.23
C PHE A 157 3.32 7.83 -16.54
N LEU A 158 3.49 8.83 -17.40
CA LEU A 158 3.17 8.74 -18.82
C LEU A 158 4.38 8.16 -19.54
N VAL A 159 4.18 7.06 -20.25
CA VAL A 159 5.24 6.43 -21.04
C VAL A 159 4.79 6.22 -22.48
N ARG A 160 5.78 6.19 -23.36
CA ARG A 160 5.62 5.90 -24.79
C ARG A 160 6.56 4.78 -25.19
N PRO A 161 6.05 3.55 -25.39
CA PRO A 161 6.87 2.45 -25.86
C PRO A 161 7.21 2.60 -27.35
N ILE A 162 8.33 2.01 -27.74
CA ILE A 162 8.82 1.95 -29.11
C ILE A 162 9.13 0.49 -29.41
N ASP A 163 8.50 -0.05 -30.45
CA ASP A 163 8.70 -1.45 -30.83
C ASP A 163 10.07 -1.69 -31.48
N ARG A 164 10.41 -2.97 -31.72
CA ARG A 164 11.68 -3.38 -32.36
C ARG A 164 11.89 -2.88 -33.80
N ARG A 165 10.87 -2.27 -34.41
CA ARG A 165 10.95 -1.64 -35.73
C ARG A 165 11.12 -0.12 -35.62
N GLY A 166 11.31 0.41 -34.42
CA GLY A 166 11.38 1.85 -34.15
C GLY A 166 10.02 2.56 -34.25
N ARG A 167 8.90 1.82 -34.29
CA ARG A 167 7.57 2.45 -34.33
C ARG A 167 7.16 2.85 -32.93
N HIS A 168 6.77 4.10 -32.77
CA HIS A 168 6.12 4.56 -31.55
C HIS A 168 4.76 3.91 -31.39
N LEU A 169 4.56 3.25 -30.26
CA LEU A 169 3.27 2.71 -29.85
C LEU A 169 2.43 3.79 -29.16
N ALA A 170 1.16 3.46 -28.87
CA ALA A 170 0.28 4.32 -28.11
C ALA A 170 0.88 4.63 -26.73
N ARG A 171 0.65 5.85 -26.24
CA ARG A 171 1.02 6.24 -24.89
C ARG A 171 0.23 5.42 -23.87
N GLN A 172 0.86 5.15 -22.74
CA GLN A 172 0.31 4.34 -21.66
C GLN A 172 0.65 4.97 -20.31
N ILE A 173 -0.13 4.63 -19.29
CA ILE A 173 0.19 5.02 -17.92
C ILE A 173 0.83 3.84 -17.21
N VAL A 174 1.91 4.11 -16.48
CA VAL A 174 2.58 3.12 -15.63
C VAL A 174 2.52 3.59 -14.19
N LYS A 175 2.01 2.76 -13.30
CA LYS A 175 2.05 2.98 -11.86
C LYS A 175 3.08 2.06 -11.22
N ILE A 176 3.95 2.61 -10.37
CA ILE A 176 5.04 1.90 -9.68
C ILE A 176 4.96 2.18 -8.18
N GLY A 177 5.01 1.14 -7.35
CA GLY A 177 4.97 1.29 -5.89
C GLY A 177 5.15 -0.03 -5.16
N PRO A 178 4.81 -0.12 -3.86
CA PRO A 178 4.93 -1.36 -3.09
C PRO A 178 4.14 -2.52 -3.74
N THR A 179 4.77 -3.69 -3.91
CA THR A 179 4.15 -4.87 -4.53
C THR A 179 2.80 -5.24 -3.92
N SER A 180 2.68 -5.18 -2.58
CA SER A 180 1.43 -5.52 -1.89
C SER A 180 0.26 -4.62 -2.30
N SER A 181 0.53 -3.33 -2.49
CA SER A 181 -0.49 -2.34 -2.89
C SER A 181 -0.94 -2.59 -4.33
N LEU A 182 0.00 -2.80 -5.26
CA LEU A 182 -0.34 -3.01 -6.67
C LEU A 182 -0.95 -4.39 -6.93
N LYS A 183 -0.57 -5.43 -6.18
CA LYS A 183 -1.29 -6.73 -6.24
C LYS A 183 -2.75 -6.59 -5.83
N ARG A 184 -3.04 -5.81 -4.78
CA ARG A 184 -4.41 -5.53 -4.35
C ARG A 184 -5.18 -4.79 -5.44
N GLU A 185 -4.56 -3.80 -6.06
CA GLU A 185 -5.16 -3.06 -7.16
C GLU A 185 -5.47 -3.95 -8.38
N GLN A 186 -4.51 -4.76 -8.83
CA GLN A 186 -4.72 -5.69 -9.93
C GLN A 186 -5.88 -6.65 -9.63
N ARG A 187 -5.92 -7.19 -8.40
CA ARG A 187 -6.99 -8.09 -7.97
C ARG A 187 -8.35 -7.39 -8.02
N ASN A 188 -8.49 -6.21 -7.41
CA ASN A 188 -9.74 -5.47 -7.39
C ASN A 188 -10.19 -5.05 -8.80
N TYR A 189 -9.25 -4.69 -9.68
CA TYR A 189 -9.56 -4.45 -11.07
C TYR A 189 -10.18 -5.70 -11.73
N LEU A 190 -9.55 -6.87 -11.58
CA LEU A 190 -10.08 -8.12 -12.16
C LEU A 190 -11.42 -8.53 -11.54
N ASP A 191 -11.58 -8.36 -10.23
CA ASP A 191 -12.74 -8.82 -9.49
C ASP A 191 -13.96 -7.93 -9.68
N TYR A 192 -13.78 -6.62 -9.84
CA TYR A 192 -14.87 -5.65 -9.88
C TYR A 192 -14.94 -4.81 -11.17
N VAL A 193 -13.81 -4.23 -11.59
CA VAL A 193 -13.78 -3.26 -12.70
C VAL A 193 -13.90 -3.95 -14.05
N LYS A 194 -13.13 -5.01 -14.29
CA LYS A 194 -13.11 -5.75 -15.56
C LYS A 194 -14.46 -6.39 -15.88
N LYS A 195 -15.23 -6.76 -14.85
CA LYS A 195 -16.56 -7.37 -14.99
C LYS A 195 -17.64 -6.35 -15.37
N SER A 196 -17.59 -5.16 -14.76
CA SER A 196 -18.52 -4.06 -15.08
C SER A 196 -18.14 -3.34 -16.38
N HIS A 197 -16.85 -3.32 -16.70
CA HIS A 197 -16.25 -2.76 -17.91
C HIS A 197 -16.71 -1.33 -18.27
N PRO A 198 -16.71 -0.37 -17.31
CA PRO A 198 -17.03 1.01 -17.63
C PRO A 198 -16.06 1.57 -18.65
N PHE A 199 -16.63 2.22 -19.66
CA PHE A 199 -15.87 2.78 -20.77
C PHE A 199 -14.83 3.81 -20.31
N VAL A 200 -15.04 4.40 -19.12
CA VAL A 200 -14.16 5.38 -18.47
C VAL A 200 -13.09 4.76 -17.56
N ALA A 201 -13.08 3.45 -17.32
CA ALA A 201 -11.99 2.82 -16.56
C ALA A 201 -10.84 2.44 -17.48
N ALA A 202 -9.62 2.83 -17.09
CA ALA A 202 -8.44 2.40 -17.81
C ALA A 202 -8.24 0.88 -17.66
N GLU A 203 -7.92 0.21 -18.77
CA GLU A 203 -7.69 -1.23 -18.79
C GLU A 203 -6.33 -1.54 -18.16
N VAL A 204 -6.30 -2.37 -17.11
CA VAL A 204 -5.05 -2.91 -16.58
C VAL A 204 -4.51 -3.96 -17.54
N ALA A 205 -3.51 -3.56 -18.33
CA ALA A 205 -2.96 -4.36 -19.42
C ALA A 205 -1.92 -5.39 -18.94
N ARG A 206 -1.09 -5.01 -17.96
CA ARG A 206 0.00 -5.86 -17.46
C ARG A 206 0.39 -5.50 -16.04
N PHE A 207 0.87 -6.50 -15.31
CA PHE A 207 1.49 -6.38 -14.00
C PHE A 207 2.87 -7.03 -14.01
N ALA A 208 3.84 -6.44 -13.32
CA ALA A 208 5.13 -7.06 -13.03
C ALA A 208 5.59 -6.72 -11.62
N GLU A 209 6.53 -7.51 -11.09
CA GLU A 209 7.16 -7.25 -9.80
C GLU A 209 8.67 -7.52 -9.82
N TRP A 210 9.38 -6.76 -8.99
CA TRP A 210 10.81 -6.89 -8.78
C TRP A 210 11.20 -6.37 -7.40
N GLN A 211 11.85 -7.21 -6.59
CA GLN A 211 12.43 -6.84 -5.28
C GLN A 211 11.49 -6.05 -4.34
N GLY A 212 10.21 -6.42 -4.27
CA GLY A 212 9.22 -5.75 -3.41
C GLY A 212 8.57 -4.49 -4.00
N VAL A 213 8.96 -4.11 -5.22
CA VAL A 213 8.30 -3.09 -6.04
C VAL A 213 7.43 -3.77 -7.08
N GLY A 214 6.18 -3.31 -7.23
CA GLY A 214 5.23 -3.73 -8.26
C GLY A 214 5.02 -2.63 -9.29
N GLY A 215 4.62 -3.03 -10.49
CA GLY A 215 4.28 -2.13 -11.59
C GLY A 215 3.00 -2.56 -12.31
N ILE A 216 2.14 -1.60 -12.69
CA ILE A 216 0.92 -1.81 -13.48
C ILE A 216 0.93 -0.91 -14.70
N ILE A 217 0.55 -1.45 -15.87
CA ILE A 217 0.26 -0.68 -17.09
C ILE A 217 -1.25 -0.46 -17.21
N TYR A 218 -1.67 0.77 -17.48
CA TYR A 218 -3.02 1.11 -17.89
C TYR A 218 -3.07 1.56 -19.36
N ASN A 219 -4.02 1.00 -20.09
CA ASN A 219 -4.42 1.43 -21.43
C ASN A 219 -5.75 2.20 -21.35
N PHE A 220 -5.95 3.16 -22.26
CA PHE A 220 -7.21 3.89 -22.38
C PHE A 220 -7.87 3.49 -23.69
N VAL A 221 -9.15 3.15 -23.63
CA VAL A 221 -9.94 2.69 -24.78
C VAL A 221 -10.59 3.92 -25.46
N GLY A 222 -9.76 4.81 -26.00
CA GLY A 222 -10.21 6.08 -26.60
C GLY A 222 -9.62 6.33 -27.99
N ASP A 223 -9.62 7.58 -28.45
CA ASP A 223 -9.06 8.02 -29.75
C ASP A 223 -7.53 7.83 -29.89
N GLY A 224 -6.89 7.25 -28.88
CA GLY A 224 -5.48 6.85 -28.88
C GLY A 224 -4.50 8.00 -28.64
N ARG A 225 -4.96 9.19 -28.24
CA ARG A 225 -4.11 10.37 -28.07
C ARG A 225 -4.06 10.86 -26.62
N LEU A 226 -3.15 10.29 -25.82
CA LEU A 226 -2.80 10.82 -24.48
C LEU A 226 -1.76 11.95 -24.52
N GLY A 227 -1.65 12.72 -25.62
CA GLY A 227 -0.52 13.62 -25.84
C GLY A 227 -0.41 14.77 -24.84
N GLN A 228 -1.53 15.19 -24.23
CA GLN A 228 -1.59 16.16 -23.13
C GLN A 228 -2.45 15.65 -21.97
N THR A 229 -2.38 14.36 -21.65
CA THR A 229 -3.10 13.84 -20.49
C THR A 229 -2.64 14.55 -19.22
N ARG A 230 -3.61 15.00 -18.44
CA ARG A 230 -3.45 15.73 -17.17
C ARG A 230 -4.25 15.04 -16.09
N THR A 231 -3.92 15.25 -14.82
CA THR A 231 -4.87 14.91 -13.75
C THR A 231 -6.04 15.90 -13.78
N LEU A 232 -7.21 15.51 -13.28
CA LEU A 232 -8.32 16.45 -13.12
C LEU A 232 -7.95 17.60 -12.18
N GLU A 233 -7.04 17.38 -11.23
CA GLU A 233 -6.49 18.44 -10.37
C GLU A 233 -5.77 19.51 -11.19
N GLU A 234 -4.93 19.10 -12.15
CA GLU A 234 -4.23 20.03 -13.04
C GLU A 234 -5.19 20.77 -13.97
N VAL A 235 -6.23 20.08 -14.47
CA VAL A 235 -7.28 20.70 -15.28
C VAL A 235 -8.07 21.72 -14.45
N PHE A 236 -8.38 21.40 -13.20
CA PHE A 236 -9.12 22.27 -12.29
C PHE A 236 -8.34 23.53 -11.89
N LEU A 237 -7.02 23.41 -11.77
CA LEU A 237 -6.13 24.53 -11.43
C LEU A 237 -5.73 25.39 -12.64
N ASP A 238 -6.06 24.95 -13.85
CA ASP A 238 -5.76 25.69 -15.08
C ASP A 238 -6.82 26.77 -15.33
N GLU A 239 -6.46 28.04 -15.08
CA GLU A 239 -7.33 29.20 -15.27
C GLU A 239 -7.83 29.38 -16.72
N GLN A 240 -7.23 28.69 -17.70
CA GLN A 240 -7.68 28.72 -19.09
C GLN A 240 -8.86 27.77 -19.36
N ILE A 241 -9.14 26.83 -18.45
CA ILE A 241 -10.24 25.88 -18.57
C ILE A 241 -11.49 26.45 -17.90
N SER A 242 -12.61 26.47 -18.63
CA SER A 242 -13.87 26.98 -18.09
C SER A 242 -14.50 26.01 -17.09
N ALA A 243 -15.27 26.55 -16.14
CA ALA A 243 -16.08 25.74 -15.23
C ALA A 243 -17.05 24.81 -15.97
N ASP A 244 -17.60 25.25 -17.11
CA ASP A 244 -18.49 24.43 -17.94
C ASP A 244 -17.78 23.19 -18.52
N ALA A 245 -16.51 23.31 -18.93
CA ALA A 245 -15.73 22.18 -19.44
C ALA A 245 -15.43 21.16 -18.34
N ILE A 246 -15.11 21.64 -17.13
CA ILE A 246 -14.91 20.78 -15.95
C ILE A 246 -16.22 20.08 -15.59
N ASN A 247 -17.34 20.82 -15.58
CA ASN A 247 -18.66 20.26 -15.29
C ASN A 247 -19.06 19.20 -16.32
N GLN A 248 -18.78 19.42 -17.61
CA GLN A 248 -19.02 18.45 -18.67
C GLN A 248 -18.21 17.16 -18.42
N THR A 249 -16.91 17.30 -18.12
CA THR A 249 -16.02 16.16 -17.81
C THR A 249 -16.56 15.34 -16.64
N LEU A 250 -16.96 16.01 -15.56
CA LEU A 250 -17.52 15.36 -14.36
C LEU A 250 -18.87 14.71 -14.64
N THR A 251 -19.75 15.36 -15.40
CA THR A 251 -21.07 14.82 -15.76
C THR A 251 -20.92 13.56 -16.61
N GLU A 252 -20.01 13.56 -17.59
CA GLU A 252 -19.76 12.37 -18.43
C GLU A 252 -19.16 11.22 -17.61
N LEU A 253 -18.23 11.52 -16.71
CA LEU A 253 -17.58 10.52 -15.87
C LEU A 253 -18.52 9.97 -14.78
N LEU A 254 -19.04 10.84 -13.92
CA LEU A 254 -19.74 10.45 -12.71
C LEU A 254 -21.19 10.05 -12.97
N ASP A 255 -21.93 10.84 -13.76
CA ASP A 255 -23.37 10.62 -13.93
C ASP A 255 -23.65 9.62 -15.06
N LYS A 256 -22.99 9.80 -16.22
CA LYS A 256 -23.25 8.94 -17.37
C LYS A 256 -22.51 7.61 -17.25
N ALA A 257 -21.19 7.64 -17.14
CA ALA A 257 -20.41 6.40 -17.19
C ALA A 257 -20.48 5.60 -15.88
N LEU A 258 -20.15 6.22 -14.74
CA LEU A 258 -20.19 5.53 -13.44
C LEU A 258 -21.61 5.41 -12.89
N GLY A 259 -22.48 6.39 -13.12
CA GLY A 259 -23.88 6.32 -12.69
C GLY A 259 -24.55 5.07 -13.22
N GLU A 260 -24.55 4.86 -14.54
CA GLU A 260 -25.20 3.70 -15.15
C GLU A 260 -24.54 2.36 -14.80
N GLN A 261 -23.21 2.31 -14.71
CA GLN A 261 -22.50 1.05 -14.61
C GLN A 261 -22.12 0.64 -13.19
N TRP A 262 -21.94 1.61 -12.30
CA TRP A 262 -21.51 1.38 -10.93
C TRP A 262 -22.60 1.84 -9.96
N TYR A 263 -22.93 3.13 -9.89
CA TYR A 263 -23.70 3.69 -8.78
C TYR A 263 -25.19 3.37 -8.81
N HIS A 264 -25.82 3.24 -9.99
CA HIS A 264 -27.23 2.85 -10.13
C HIS A 264 -27.45 1.34 -10.10
N GLN A 265 -26.39 0.53 -10.13
CA GLN A 265 -26.48 -0.92 -10.00
C GLN A 265 -26.50 -1.29 -8.51
N THR A 266 -27.66 -1.10 -7.90
CA THR A 266 -27.83 -1.23 -6.46
C THR A 266 -28.53 -2.50 -6.05
N GLU A 267 -28.06 -3.10 -4.97
CA GLU A 267 -28.77 -4.16 -4.24
C GLU A 267 -29.17 -3.67 -2.84
N PRO A 268 -30.33 -4.10 -2.30
CA PRO A 268 -30.73 -3.79 -0.94
C PRO A 268 -29.66 -4.23 0.07
N HIS A 269 -29.30 -3.34 0.98
CA HIS A 269 -28.23 -3.59 1.94
C HIS A 269 -28.53 -2.96 3.29
N ILE A 270 -28.37 -3.75 4.36
CA ILE A 270 -28.44 -3.23 5.73
C ILE A 270 -27.05 -2.73 6.09
N CYS A 271 -26.88 -1.41 6.12
CA CYS A 271 -25.66 -0.75 6.52
C CYS A 271 -25.58 -0.69 8.05
N PHE A 272 -24.57 -1.33 8.63
CA PHE A 272 -24.26 -1.23 10.05
C PHE A 272 -23.24 -0.12 10.27
N PHE A 273 -23.60 0.92 11.02
CA PHE A 273 -22.76 2.11 11.13
C PHE A 273 -21.42 1.81 11.83
N ASP A 274 -21.41 0.91 12.80
CA ASP A 274 -20.19 0.45 13.46
C ASP A 274 -19.21 -0.22 12.48
N ALA A 275 -19.71 -1.03 11.55
CA ALA A 275 -18.92 -1.73 10.55
C ALA A 275 -18.36 -0.78 9.49
N GLU A 276 -19.17 0.15 9.00
CA GLU A 276 -18.78 1.08 7.93
C GLU A 276 -17.93 2.24 8.43
N TYR A 277 -18.35 2.90 9.52
CA TYR A 277 -17.72 4.12 10.02
C TYR A 277 -16.79 3.89 11.22
N GLY A 278 -17.01 2.82 11.99
CA GLY A 278 -16.16 2.48 13.14
C GLY A 278 -14.67 2.33 12.82
N PRO A 279 -14.25 1.79 11.66
CA PRO A 279 -12.83 1.73 11.27
C PRO A 279 -12.17 3.09 11.02
N HIS A 280 -12.97 4.15 10.78
CA HIS A 280 -12.49 5.51 10.58
C HIS A 280 -12.28 6.28 11.90
N LEU A 281 -12.79 5.74 13.00
CA LEU A 281 -12.54 6.25 14.34
C LEU A 281 -11.27 5.63 14.94
N VAL A 282 -10.83 6.17 16.07
CA VAL A 282 -9.78 5.54 16.87
C VAL A 282 -10.17 4.11 17.25
N GLU A 283 -9.19 3.22 17.38
CA GLU A 283 -9.38 1.83 17.80
C GLU A 283 -10.22 1.70 19.08
N LEU A 284 -10.98 0.60 19.22
CA LEU A 284 -11.77 0.33 20.44
C LEU A 284 -10.87 0.23 21.67
N LEU A 285 -9.74 -0.46 21.51
CA LEU A 285 -8.72 -0.62 22.53
C LEU A 285 -7.33 -0.42 21.92
N ARG A 286 -6.48 0.28 22.66
CA ARG A 286 -5.03 0.26 22.48
C ARG A 286 -4.43 -0.53 23.62
N VAL A 287 -3.66 -1.56 23.31
CA VAL A 287 -3.05 -2.45 24.29
C VAL A 287 -1.53 -2.43 24.13
N ARG A 288 -0.80 -2.51 25.23
CA ARG A 288 0.65 -2.68 25.25
C ARG A 288 1.03 -4.04 25.80
N VAL A 289 1.94 -4.72 25.13
CA VAL A 289 2.58 -5.93 25.64
C VAL A 289 3.79 -5.50 26.49
N ARG A 290 3.81 -5.85 27.78
CA ARG A 290 4.93 -5.50 28.66
C ARG A 290 6.02 -6.56 28.55
N SER A 291 7.27 -6.12 28.41
CA SER A 291 8.43 -7.01 28.46
C SER A 291 8.60 -7.60 29.88
N ALA A 292 8.96 -8.87 29.98
CA ALA A 292 9.18 -9.60 31.23
C ALA A 292 7.93 -9.81 32.13
N SER A 293 6.73 -9.67 31.59
CA SER A 293 5.47 -10.12 32.22
C SER A 293 4.99 -11.43 31.59
N GLN A 294 3.78 -11.89 31.95
CA GLN A 294 3.10 -12.96 31.24
C GLN A 294 2.34 -12.47 30.00
N ASP A 295 2.55 -11.21 29.57
CA ASP A 295 1.95 -10.63 28.37
C ASP A 295 2.59 -11.18 27.10
N GLY A 296 1.86 -11.08 25.99
CA GLY A 296 2.35 -11.57 24.71
C GLY A 296 1.25 -11.66 23.67
N LEU A 297 1.63 -12.14 22.50
CA LEU A 297 0.70 -12.59 21.48
C LEU A 297 1.07 -14.01 21.10
N TRP A 298 0.04 -14.85 20.98
CA TRP A 298 0.20 -16.23 20.59
C TRP A 298 -0.72 -16.54 19.41
N PRO A 299 -0.28 -17.36 18.44
CA PRO A 299 -1.20 -18.00 17.52
C PRO A 299 -2.32 -18.71 18.31
N VAL A 300 -3.53 -18.78 17.76
CA VAL A 300 -4.68 -19.39 18.45
C VAL A 300 -4.39 -20.83 18.87
N GLU A 301 -3.56 -21.55 18.12
CA GLU A 301 -3.13 -22.93 18.42
C GLU A 301 -2.23 -23.04 19.66
N GLN A 302 -1.68 -21.92 20.13
CA GLN A 302 -0.78 -21.80 21.28
C GLN A 302 -1.36 -20.87 22.35
N THR A 303 -2.69 -20.78 22.40
CA THR A 303 -3.40 -19.93 23.36
C THR A 303 -2.99 -20.29 24.79
N PRO A 304 -2.49 -19.33 25.59
CA PRO A 304 -2.13 -19.58 26.98
C PRO A 304 -3.38 -19.75 27.84
N ASP A 305 -3.26 -20.55 28.91
CA ASP A 305 -4.31 -20.69 29.93
C ASP A 305 -4.72 -19.33 30.52
N LEU A 306 -5.96 -19.23 30.98
CA LEU A 306 -6.45 -18.08 31.73
C LEU A 306 -5.62 -17.90 33.01
N VAL A 307 -5.25 -16.66 33.29
CA VAL A 307 -4.44 -16.31 34.47
C VAL A 307 -5.19 -15.33 35.34
N ASP A 308 -5.20 -15.60 36.65
CA ASP A 308 -5.76 -14.69 37.64
C ASP A 308 -5.13 -13.29 37.53
N GLY A 309 -5.98 -12.28 37.58
CA GLY A 309 -5.56 -10.88 37.43
C GLY A 309 -5.60 -10.35 36.00
N TYR A 310 -5.92 -11.16 34.98
CA TYR A 310 -6.28 -10.67 33.65
C TYR A 310 -7.78 -10.74 33.44
N ARG A 311 -8.35 -9.65 32.91
CA ARG A 311 -9.74 -9.66 32.46
C ARG A 311 -9.83 -10.34 31.10
N TYR A 312 -10.56 -11.44 31.04
CA TYR A 312 -10.85 -12.13 29.79
C TYR A 312 -11.90 -11.36 28.97
N LEU A 313 -11.64 -11.19 27.67
CA LEU A 313 -12.53 -10.56 26.71
C LEU A 313 -12.54 -11.38 25.41
N SER A 314 -13.69 -11.93 25.05
CA SER A 314 -13.89 -12.32 23.64
C SER A 314 -13.99 -11.06 22.78
N ALA A 315 -13.54 -11.12 21.53
CA ALA A 315 -13.59 -9.96 20.63
C ALA A 315 -15.01 -9.39 20.45
N ASP A 316 -16.04 -10.24 20.46
CA ASP A 316 -17.45 -9.83 20.40
C ASP A 316 -17.93 -9.05 21.63
N ALA A 317 -17.36 -9.33 22.80
CA ALA A 317 -17.73 -8.69 24.06
C ALA A 317 -17.10 -7.30 24.23
N ILE A 318 -16.02 -7.00 23.50
CA ILE A 318 -15.27 -5.74 23.63
C ILE A 318 -16.19 -4.51 23.61
N PRO A 319 -17.08 -4.32 22.60
CA PRO A 319 -17.89 -3.10 22.53
C PRO A 319 -18.80 -2.89 23.75
N ALA A 320 -19.37 -3.96 24.30
CA ALA A 320 -20.27 -3.90 25.44
C ALA A 320 -19.53 -3.65 26.76
N GLU A 321 -18.27 -4.11 26.85
CA GLU A 321 -17.46 -3.99 28.07
C GLU A 321 -16.60 -2.72 28.12
N LEU A 322 -16.51 -1.94 27.03
CA LEU A 322 -15.64 -0.76 26.93
C LEU A 322 -15.81 0.25 28.08
N SER A 323 -17.04 0.48 28.54
CA SER A 323 -17.33 1.44 29.63
C SER A 323 -16.84 0.97 31.00
N THR A 324 -16.43 -0.29 31.11
CA THR A 324 -15.99 -0.91 32.37
C THR A 324 -14.49 -1.22 32.37
N ILE A 325 -13.78 -0.89 31.29
CA ILE A 325 -12.35 -1.12 31.13
C ILE A 325 -11.64 0.22 31.28
N GLU A 326 -10.83 0.35 32.32
CA GLU A 326 -10.01 1.53 32.55
C GLU A 326 -8.62 1.38 31.93
N PRO A 327 -7.88 2.47 31.67
CA PRO A 327 -6.45 2.40 31.43
C PRO A 327 -5.74 1.58 32.51
N GLU A 328 -4.64 0.94 32.14
CA GLU A 328 -3.85 0.02 32.96
C GLU A 328 -4.54 -1.31 33.30
N THR A 329 -5.78 -1.53 32.83
CA THR A 329 -6.46 -2.82 33.01
C THR A 329 -5.72 -3.92 32.24
N PRO A 330 -5.24 -4.98 32.91
CA PRO A 330 -4.69 -6.16 32.25
C PRO A 330 -5.83 -6.96 31.59
N VAL A 331 -5.67 -7.26 30.30
CA VAL A 331 -6.66 -7.97 29.49
C VAL A 331 -6.05 -9.18 28.77
N GLN A 332 -6.85 -10.23 28.62
CA GLN A 332 -6.62 -11.32 27.67
C GLN A 332 -7.74 -11.29 26.64
N ILE A 333 -7.39 -11.09 25.37
CA ILE A 333 -8.33 -10.91 24.27
C ILE A 333 -8.18 -12.03 23.26
N GLU A 334 -9.30 -12.66 22.91
CA GLU A 334 -9.37 -13.75 21.92
C GLU A 334 -10.32 -13.43 20.77
N GLY A 335 -10.15 -14.09 19.63
CA GLY A 335 -11.04 -13.94 18.47
C GLY A 335 -10.70 -12.79 17.53
N LEU A 336 -9.44 -12.34 17.50
CA LEU A 336 -8.97 -11.29 16.60
C LEU A 336 -7.96 -11.84 15.58
N VAL A 337 -7.92 -11.19 14.41
CA VAL A 337 -7.00 -11.49 13.31
C VAL A 337 -6.13 -10.28 13.00
N ILE A 338 -4.85 -10.51 12.70
CA ILE A 338 -3.91 -9.45 12.33
C ILE A 338 -4.22 -8.95 10.92
N THR A 339 -4.50 -7.65 10.78
CA THR A 339 -4.77 -7.01 9.48
C THR A 339 -3.68 -6.04 9.04
N LYS A 340 -2.77 -5.64 9.94
CA LYS A 340 -1.62 -4.81 9.60
C LYS A 340 -0.46 -5.04 10.57
N VAL A 341 0.74 -5.11 10.00
CA VAL A 341 2.00 -5.20 10.74
C VAL A 341 2.85 -3.96 10.47
N LYS A 342 3.36 -3.34 11.53
CA LYS A 342 4.38 -2.29 11.53
C LYS A 342 5.48 -2.70 12.53
N PRO A 343 6.68 -2.08 12.51
CA PRO A 343 7.82 -2.52 13.34
C PRO A 343 7.52 -2.72 14.82
N ASP A 344 6.66 -1.87 15.40
CA ASP A 344 6.33 -1.82 16.83
C ASP A 344 4.82 -1.88 17.10
N LEU A 345 4.02 -2.14 16.06
CA LEU A 345 2.57 -2.00 16.13
C LEU A 345 1.85 -3.03 15.25
N LEU A 346 0.89 -3.73 15.86
CA LEU A 346 -0.06 -4.59 15.17
C LEU A 346 -1.44 -3.93 15.14
N LYS A 347 -2.15 -4.07 14.02
CA LYS A 347 -3.60 -3.82 13.93
C LYS A 347 -4.30 -5.16 13.90
N LEU A 348 -5.14 -5.40 14.89
CA LEU A 348 -5.97 -6.58 15.04
C LEU A 348 -7.42 -6.19 14.78
N GLN A 349 -8.18 -7.06 14.13
CA GLN A 349 -9.56 -6.80 13.75
C GLN A 349 -10.40 -8.07 13.89
N HIS A 350 -11.67 -7.93 14.25
CA HIS A 350 -12.60 -9.05 14.26
C HIS A 350 -12.84 -9.56 12.82
N PRO A 351 -12.85 -10.89 12.58
CA PRO A 351 -12.91 -11.45 11.24
C PRO A 351 -14.19 -11.08 10.47
N THR A 352 -15.32 -10.95 11.15
CA THR A 352 -16.63 -10.67 10.53
C THR A 352 -17.22 -9.31 10.91
N ARG A 353 -16.61 -8.58 11.85
CA ARG A 353 -17.13 -7.32 12.38
C ARG A 353 -16.07 -6.23 12.28
N PRO A 354 -15.90 -5.62 11.10
CA PRO A 354 -14.75 -4.76 10.84
C PRO A 354 -14.67 -3.53 11.75
N GLY A 355 -15.77 -3.11 12.40
CA GLY A 355 -15.78 -2.05 13.41
C GLY A 355 -15.01 -2.37 14.69
N ILE A 356 -14.76 -3.65 14.98
CA ILE A 356 -14.02 -4.11 16.16
C ILE A 356 -12.54 -4.17 15.83
N VAL A 357 -11.81 -3.11 16.21
CA VAL A 357 -10.38 -2.94 15.95
C VAL A 357 -9.64 -2.73 17.27
N VAL A 358 -8.56 -3.49 17.45
CA VAL A 358 -7.61 -3.35 18.56
C VAL A 358 -6.24 -3.05 17.97
N LYS A 359 -5.50 -2.11 18.56
CA LYS A 359 -4.09 -1.89 18.20
C LYS A 359 -3.19 -2.31 19.34
N VAL A 360 -2.10 -2.99 19.00
CA VAL A 360 -1.18 -3.57 19.98
C VAL A 360 0.23 -3.05 19.79
N GLU A 361 0.76 -2.40 20.81
CA GLU A 361 2.16 -1.98 20.90
C GLU A 361 3.00 -3.17 21.39
N THR A 362 3.91 -3.63 20.53
CA THR A 362 4.84 -4.70 20.85
C THR A 362 6.11 -4.58 20.00
N PRO A 363 7.32 -4.70 20.59
CA PRO A 363 8.57 -4.70 19.85
C PRO A 363 8.73 -5.95 18.96
N GLU A 364 7.91 -6.98 19.16
CA GLU A 364 7.94 -8.24 18.43
C GLU A 364 6.92 -8.29 17.28
N ALA A 365 6.35 -7.14 16.89
CA ALA A 365 5.31 -7.08 15.87
C ALA A 365 5.72 -7.73 14.54
N THR A 366 6.99 -7.62 14.15
CA THR A 366 7.52 -8.20 12.91
C THR A 366 7.56 -9.74 12.87
N ASN A 367 7.36 -10.40 14.01
CA ASN A 367 7.32 -11.85 14.10
C ASN A 367 5.97 -12.44 13.62
N PHE A 368 4.99 -11.57 13.36
CA PHE A 368 3.64 -11.95 12.97
C PHE A 368 3.35 -11.61 11.52
N THR A 369 2.37 -12.31 10.95
CA THR A 369 1.93 -12.12 9.57
C THR A 369 0.47 -11.66 9.52
N VAL A 370 0.10 -11.00 8.42
CA VAL A 370 -1.30 -10.62 8.16
C VAL A 370 -2.12 -11.89 7.97
N ASP A 371 -3.41 -11.83 8.33
CA ASP A 371 -4.40 -12.91 8.31
C ASP A 371 -4.17 -14.03 9.36
N GLN A 372 -3.21 -13.84 10.26
CA GLN A 372 -2.98 -14.72 11.39
C GLN A 372 -3.97 -14.42 12.53
N ALA A 373 -4.71 -15.44 12.99
CA ALA A 373 -5.54 -15.36 14.19
C ALA A 373 -4.64 -15.44 15.43
N VAL A 374 -4.92 -14.59 16.43
CA VAL A 374 -4.08 -14.48 17.63
C VAL A 374 -4.90 -14.30 18.91
N THR A 375 -4.33 -14.80 20.00
CA THR A 375 -4.69 -14.44 21.37
C THR A 375 -3.70 -13.40 21.87
N LEU A 376 -4.22 -12.32 22.45
CA LEU A 376 -3.44 -11.22 23.00
C LEU A 376 -3.55 -11.21 24.52
N ARG A 377 -2.43 -11.01 25.21
CA ARG A 377 -2.42 -10.59 26.60
C ARG A 377 -1.60 -9.33 26.75
N GLY A 378 -2.13 -8.33 27.46
CA GLY A 378 -1.44 -7.07 27.66
C GLY A 378 -2.21 -6.10 28.54
N GLU A 379 -1.70 -4.87 28.62
CA GLU A 379 -2.26 -3.80 29.42
C GLU A 379 -2.96 -2.77 28.53
N VAL A 380 -4.19 -2.39 28.87
CA VAL A 380 -4.95 -1.38 28.13
C VAL A 380 -4.33 0.00 28.35
N LEU A 381 -3.90 0.68 27.29
CA LEU A 381 -3.43 2.06 27.36
C LEU A 381 -4.58 3.06 27.36
N TYR A 382 -5.58 2.82 26.51
CA TYR A 382 -6.80 3.62 26.46
C TYR A 382 -7.90 2.86 25.73
N THR A 383 -9.14 3.21 26.06
CA THR A 383 -10.35 2.84 25.32
C THR A 383 -10.72 3.92 24.30
N ARG A 384 -11.53 3.58 23.30
CA ARG A 384 -12.05 4.55 22.32
C ARG A 384 -12.73 5.76 23.00
N PRO A 385 -13.67 5.59 23.96
CA PRO A 385 -14.27 6.73 24.65
C PRO A 385 -13.23 7.64 25.33
N ALA A 386 -12.30 7.07 26.08
CA ALA A 386 -11.25 7.83 26.76
C ALA A 386 -10.35 8.59 25.77
N ARG A 387 -9.98 7.94 24.67
CA ARG A 387 -9.14 8.55 23.64
C ARG A 387 -9.85 9.66 22.87
N LEU A 388 -11.12 9.46 22.50
CA LEU A 388 -11.92 10.49 21.86
C LEU A 388 -12.11 11.69 22.77
N ALA A 389 -12.38 11.46 24.06
CA ALA A 389 -12.46 12.52 25.07
C ALA A 389 -11.15 13.32 25.13
N GLN A 390 -10.00 12.64 25.18
CA GLN A 390 -8.68 13.29 25.18
C GLN A 390 -8.44 14.10 23.91
N ILE A 391 -8.76 13.55 22.73
CA ILE A 391 -8.62 14.25 21.44
C ILE A 391 -9.50 15.50 21.43
N MET A 392 -10.75 15.38 21.89
CA MET A 392 -11.68 16.50 21.92
C MET A 392 -11.20 17.58 22.89
N THR A 393 -10.82 17.23 24.13
CA THR A 393 -10.25 18.19 25.09
C THR A 393 -9.02 18.90 24.53
N THR A 394 -8.16 18.18 23.82
CA THR A 394 -6.95 18.77 23.20
C THR A 394 -7.31 19.72 22.04
N ALA A 395 -8.21 19.31 21.15
CA ALA A 395 -8.62 20.09 20.00
C ALA A 395 -9.35 21.39 20.41
N PHE A 396 -10.11 21.34 21.51
CA PHE A 396 -10.87 22.48 22.03
C PHE A 396 -10.16 23.27 23.14
N ALA A 397 -8.91 22.93 23.49
CA ALA A 397 -8.18 23.56 24.60
C ALA A 397 -8.07 25.09 24.48
N ASN A 398 -8.03 25.62 23.25
CA ASN A 398 -7.93 27.06 22.97
C ASN A 398 -9.28 27.74 22.69
N PHE A 399 -10.39 27.00 22.70
CA PHE A 399 -11.72 27.54 22.46
C PHE A 399 -12.39 27.89 23.78
N THR A 400 -12.14 29.10 24.28
CA THR A 400 -12.69 29.58 25.57
C THR A 400 -14.21 29.61 25.61
N GLU A 401 -14.87 29.68 24.45
CA GLU A 401 -16.33 29.65 24.33
C GLU A 401 -16.92 28.23 24.35
N VAL A 402 -16.11 27.23 23.99
CA VAL A 402 -16.54 25.83 23.89
C VAL A 402 -16.00 25.08 25.09
N GLY A 403 -16.68 25.22 26.22
CA GLY A 403 -16.40 24.46 27.44
C GLY A 403 -16.75 22.98 27.23
N VAL A 404 -15.91 22.23 26.51
CA VAL A 404 -16.10 20.79 26.31
C VAL A 404 -15.56 20.04 27.54
N ALA A 405 -16.39 19.92 28.57
CA ALA A 405 -16.17 18.87 29.55
C ALA A 405 -16.58 17.53 28.91
N PRO A 406 -15.73 16.49 28.92
CA PRO A 406 -16.09 15.17 28.39
C PRO A 406 -17.35 14.55 28.99
N GLN A 407 -17.72 15.00 30.18
CA GLN A 407 -18.90 14.58 30.95
C GLN A 407 -20.15 15.43 30.67
N ALA A 408 -20.03 16.54 29.93
CA ALA A 408 -21.17 17.41 29.66
C ALA A 408 -22.06 16.80 28.58
N GLU A 409 -23.38 16.79 28.79
CA GLU A 409 -24.32 16.26 27.79
C GLU A 409 -24.42 17.13 26.53
N THR A 410 -24.09 18.42 26.64
CA THR A 410 -24.17 19.40 25.56
C THR A 410 -22.91 20.26 25.48
N LEU A 411 -22.69 20.87 24.32
CA LEU A 411 -21.67 21.88 24.06
C LEU A 411 -22.33 23.16 23.53
N THR A 412 -21.82 24.31 23.95
CA THR A 412 -22.26 25.60 23.43
C THR A 412 -21.21 26.12 22.45
N TRP A 413 -21.64 26.52 21.26
CA TRP A 413 -20.78 27.12 20.24
C TRP A 413 -21.56 28.19 19.47
N ASN A 414 -20.99 29.38 19.31
CA ASN A 414 -21.63 30.52 18.64
C ASN A 414 -23.06 30.83 19.16
N GLY A 415 -23.29 30.72 20.47
CA GLY A 415 -24.60 30.97 21.09
C GLY A 415 -25.65 29.87 20.85
N HIS A 416 -25.28 28.79 20.16
CA HIS A 416 -26.13 27.62 19.96
C HIS A 416 -25.68 26.46 20.85
N THR A 417 -26.64 25.68 21.34
CA THR A 417 -26.39 24.46 22.13
C THR A 417 -26.56 23.24 21.25
N TYR A 418 -25.53 22.41 21.20
CA TYR A 418 -25.51 21.14 20.47
C TYR A 418 -25.31 19.99 21.46
N PRO A 419 -25.78 18.76 21.15
CA PRO A 419 -25.43 17.61 21.98
C PRO A 419 -23.93 17.33 21.90
N ASN A 420 -23.35 16.81 22.98
CA ASN A 420 -21.94 16.45 22.99
C ASN A 420 -21.72 15.18 22.15
N PRO A 421 -20.88 15.23 21.09
CA PRO A 421 -20.65 14.10 20.21
C PRO A 421 -20.06 12.87 20.92
N LEU A 422 -19.36 13.04 22.05
CA LEU A 422 -18.82 11.93 22.84
C LEU A 422 -19.92 11.02 23.41
N HIS A 423 -21.09 11.59 23.73
CA HIS A 423 -22.24 10.83 24.23
C HIS A 423 -23.16 10.34 23.10
N LEU A 424 -23.17 11.03 21.96
CA LEU A 424 -24.01 10.65 20.81
C LEU A 424 -23.42 9.52 19.96
N TYR A 425 -22.10 9.52 19.72
CA TYR A 425 -21.53 8.62 18.72
C TYR A 425 -21.74 7.13 19.02
N PRO A 426 -21.76 6.61 20.28
CA PRO A 426 -22.01 5.18 20.51
C PRO A 426 -23.41 4.79 20.04
N THR A 427 -24.41 5.64 20.32
CA THR A 427 -25.78 5.48 19.85
C THR A 427 -25.83 5.51 18.33
N ILE A 428 -25.17 6.48 17.69
CA ILE A 428 -25.13 6.60 16.22
C ILE A 428 -24.48 5.36 15.59
N LEU A 429 -23.35 4.88 16.11
CA LEU A 429 -22.67 3.70 15.58
C LEU A 429 -23.48 2.40 15.76
N SER A 430 -24.35 2.34 16.77
CA SER A 430 -25.24 1.19 16.98
C SER A 430 -26.41 1.13 16.00
N GLN A 431 -26.61 2.18 15.19
CA GLN A 431 -27.71 2.23 14.24
C GLN A 431 -27.43 1.39 13.00
N THR A 432 -28.53 0.94 12.41
CA THR A 432 -28.57 0.35 11.07
C THR A 432 -29.36 1.26 10.15
N LEU A 433 -28.97 1.30 8.89
CA LEU A 433 -29.72 1.99 7.85
C LEU A 433 -30.04 1.01 6.72
N ASP A 434 -31.30 0.96 6.33
CA ASP A 434 -31.70 0.32 5.07
C ASP A 434 -31.18 1.19 3.93
N GLY A 435 -30.07 0.75 3.34
CA GLY A 435 -29.39 1.43 2.26
C GLY A 435 -29.39 0.60 1.00
N GLN A 436 -28.70 1.13 0.01
CA GLN A 436 -28.32 0.39 -1.18
C GLN A 436 -26.83 0.12 -1.12
N LYS A 437 -26.38 -0.93 -1.82
CA LYS A 437 -24.97 -1.20 -2.03
C LYS A 437 -24.69 -1.23 -3.52
N SER A 438 -23.61 -0.60 -3.94
CA SER A 438 -23.16 -0.58 -5.32
C SER A 438 -21.65 -0.56 -5.40
N LEU A 439 -21.11 -0.70 -6.61
CA LEU A 439 -19.68 -0.63 -6.83
C LEU A 439 -19.19 0.80 -6.62
N VAL A 440 -18.13 1.00 -5.83
CA VAL A 440 -17.51 2.31 -5.63
C VAL A 440 -16.01 2.25 -5.87
N HIS A 441 -15.43 3.40 -6.24
CA HIS A 441 -13.97 3.53 -6.39
C HIS A 441 -13.23 3.34 -5.06
N GLY A 442 -13.82 3.80 -3.96
CA GLY A 442 -13.27 3.70 -2.60
C GLY A 442 -12.18 4.71 -2.25
N ASP A 443 -11.61 5.40 -3.24
CA ASP A 443 -10.61 6.48 -3.08
C ASP A 443 -10.63 7.44 -4.27
N LEU A 444 -11.81 7.99 -4.59
CA LEU A 444 -11.96 8.88 -5.73
C LEU A 444 -11.54 10.29 -5.35
N HIS A 445 -10.48 10.79 -5.98
CA HIS A 445 -10.01 12.16 -5.84
C HIS A 445 -9.45 12.67 -7.18
N LEU A 446 -9.22 13.98 -7.28
CA LEU A 446 -8.85 14.65 -8.55
C LEU A 446 -7.57 14.10 -9.22
N ARG A 447 -6.67 13.47 -8.46
CA ARG A 447 -5.46 12.80 -9.01
C ARG A 447 -5.68 11.38 -9.55
N ASN A 448 -6.79 10.73 -9.19
CA ASN A 448 -7.16 9.39 -9.69
C ASN A 448 -8.06 9.47 -10.93
N ILE A 449 -8.31 10.69 -11.41
CA ILE A 449 -9.01 10.97 -12.66
C ILE A 449 -7.98 11.61 -13.60
N LEU A 450 -7.71 10.94 -14.70
CA LEU A 450 -6.91 11.47 -15.80
C LEU A 450 -7.85 12.04 -16.86
N VAL A 451 -7.53 13.22 -17.37
CA VAL A 451 -8.31 13.90 -18.41
C VAL A 451 -7.46 13.96 -19.68
N ASP A 452 -8.02 13.50 -20.80
CA ASP A 452 -7.36 13.56 -22.10
C ASP A 452 -7.56 14.91 -22.81
N GLU A 453 -6.96 15.05 -24.00
CA GLU A 453 -7.04 16.27 -24.82
C GLU A 453 -8.47 16.62 -25.25
N SER A 454 -9.38 15.63 -25.29
CA SER A 454 -10.78 15.81 -25.66
C SER A 454 -11.66 16.15 -24.46
N GLY A 455 -11.10 16.17 -23.24
CA GLY A 455 -11.84 16.41 -22.01
C GLY A 455 -12.50 15.16 -21.42
N HIS A 456 -12.23 13.96 -21.93
CA HIS A 456 -12.78 12.75 -21.33
C HIS A 456 -12.00 12.36 -20.07
N GLY A 457 -12.74 12.01 -19.01
CA GLY A 457 -12.20 11.54 -17.75
C GLY A 457 -11.99 10.02 -17.72
N TRP A 458 -10.86 9.59 -17.17
CA TRP A 458 -10.45 8.20 -17.07
C TRP A 458 -10.02 7.86 -15.65
N LEU A 459 -10.51 6.74 -15.12
CA LEU A 459 -10.15 6.29 -13.76
C LEU A 459 -8.89 5.43 -13.76
N ILE A 460 -8.08 5.65 -12.73
CA ILE A 460 -6.94 4.83 -12.32
C ILE A 460 -6.98 4.64 -10.80
N ASP A 461 -6.10 3.80 -10.26
CA ASP A 461 -6.06 3.49 -8.82
C ASP A 461 -7.25 2.68 -8.30
N PHE A 462 -7.35 1.44 -8.75
CA PHE A 462 -8.42 0.53 -8.35
C PHE A 462 -8.16 -0.19 -7.01
N ALA A 463 -7.16 0.25 -6.23
CA ALA A 463 -6.71 -0.43 -5.02
C ALA A 463 -7.77 -0.51 -3.91
N LEU A 464 -8.78 0.36 -3.95
CA LEU A 464 -9.87 0.43 -2.97
C LEU A 464 -11.25 0.21 -3.60
N VAL A 465 -11.30 -0.17 -4.89
CA VAL A 465 -12.55 -0.53 -5.55
C VAL A 465 -13.16 -1.76 -4.88
N LYS A 466 -14.43 -1.64 -4.53
CA LYS A 466 -15.25 -2.72 -3.95
C LYS A 466 -16.71 -2.27 -3.92
N GLU A 467 -17.61 -3.20 -3.63
CA GLU A 467 -18.97 -2.85 -3.29
C GLU A 467 -19.04 -2.19 -1.91
N ARG A 468 -19.74 -1.07 -1.79
CA ARG A 468 -20.04 -0.39 -0.51
C ARG A 468 -21.44 0.19 -0.55
N HIS A 469 -21.93 0.60 0.62
CA HIS A 469 -23.19 1.32 0.66
C HIS A 469 -23.08 2.62 -0.14
N ASN A 470 -24.12 2.90 -0.91
CA ASN A 470 -24.41 4.22 -1.46
C ASN A 470 -25.71 4.70 -0.83
N LEU A 471 -25.69 5.93 -0.31
CA LEU A 471 -26.82 6.55 0.38
C LEU A 471 -27.70 7.31 -0.59
#